data_AF-A0A934TFJ1-F1
#
_entry.id   AF-A0A934TFJ1-F1
#
_cell.length_a   1.000
_cell.length_b   1.000
_cell.length_c   1.000
_cell.angle_alpha   90.00
_cell.angle_beta   90.00
_cell.angle_gamma   90.00
#
_symmetry.space_group_name_H-M   'P 1'
#
loop_
_entity.id
_entity.type
_entity.pdbx_description
1 polymer ?
#
loop_
_entity_poly.entity_id
_entity_poly.type
_entity_poly.pdbx_seq_one_letter_code
_entity_poly.pdbx_strand_id
1 'polypeptide(L)'
;MKFCEEPNNKPVVTTRYVLDANSLITYVVYDEDGDWQFFSDEDFTESDACVVSVKQMLELDESLFSLELNLGQGAERSDADSEWQTVKQKNNRNHSFSDDEEN
;
A
#
# COMPACT_ATOMS: atom_id res chain seq x y z
N MET A 1 -6.55 11.03 1.14
CA MET A 1 -7.78 10.20 0.99
C MET A 1 -7.77 9.13 2.06
N LYS A 2 -8.91 8.90 2.71
CA LYS A 2 -9.00 7.83 3.72
C LYS A 2 -9.30 6.51 3.05
N PHE A 3 -8.61 5.46 3.48
CA PHE A 3 -8.86 4.12 2.95
C PHE A 3 -10.31 3.65 3.22
N CYS A 4 -10.89 4.03 4.36
CA CYS A 4 -12.30 3.75 4.67
C CYS A 4 -13.30 4.47 3.75
N GLU A 5 -12.94 5.60 3.14
CA GLU A 5 -13.83 6.34 2.25
C GLU A 5 -13.84 5.77 0.82
N GLU A 6 -12.94 4.84 0.52
CA GLU A 6 -12.85 4.20 -0.78
C GLU A 6 -14.03 3.24 -1.02
N PRO A 7 -14.44 3.06 -2.28
CA PRO A 7 -15.54 2.16 -2.58
C PRO A 7 -15.22 0.74 -2.12
N ASN A 8 -16.15 0.10 -1.42
CA ASN A 8 -16.00 -1.27 -0.91
C ASN A 8 -15.61 -2.28 -1.99
N ASN A 9 -15.95 -2.00 -3.25
CA ASN A 9 -15.70 -2.83 -4.43
C ASN A 9 -14.36 -2.52 -5.12
N LYS A 10 -13.54 -1.63 -4.56
CA LYS A 10 -12.24 -1.27 -5.10
C LYS A 10 -11.25 -2.42 -4.89
N PRO A 11 -10.49 -2.81 -5.93
CA PRO A 11 -9.46 -3.82 -5.81
C PRO A 11 -8.30 -3.29 -4.97
N VAL A 12 -7.78 -4.17 -4.14
CA VAL A 12 -6.67 -3.94 -3.23
C VAL A 12 -5.71 -5.10 -3.39
N VAL A 13 -4.46 -4.80 -3.70
CA VAL A 13 -3.42 -5.81 -3.80
C VAL A 13 -2.87 -6.08 -2.41
N THR A 14 -2.79 -7.34 -2.04
CA THR A 14 -2.20 -7.81 -0.79
C THR A 14 -1.47 -9.13 -1.04
N THR A 15 -0.96 -9.76 0.00
CA THR A 15 -0.34 -11.10 -0.05
C THR A 15 -1.25 -12.12 0.63
N ARG A 16 -1.21 -13.38 0.20
CA ARG A 16 -1.97 -14.45 0.83
C ARG A 16 -1.60 -14.60 2.30
N TYR A 17 -0.35 -14.32 2.69
CA TYR A 17 0.05 -14.30 4.10
C TYR A 17 -0.82 -13.36 4.96
N VAL A 18 -1.21 -12.19 4.45
CA VAL A 18 -2.11 -11.26 5.16
C VAL A 18 -3.51 -11.87 5.31
N LEU A 19 -3.96 -12.67 4.33
CA LEU A 19 -5.29 -13.29 4.31
C LEU A 19 -5.37 -14.60 5.11
N ASP A 20 -4.32 -15.42 5.08
CA ASP A 20 -4.33 -16.81 5.59
C ASP A 20 -3.64 -16.90 6.97
N ALA A 21 -2.54 -16.18 7.18
CA ALA A 21 -1.79 -16.16 8.43
C ALA A 21 -2.22 -15.03 9.39
N ASN A 22 -3.16 -14.18 8.96
CA ASN A 22 -3.56 -12.97 9.69
C ASN A 22 -2.36 -12.06 10.02
N SER A 23 -1.32 -12.15 9.18
CA SER A 23 -0.07 -11.41 9.36
C SER A 23 -0.33 -9.93 9.22
N LEU A 24 0.30 -9.17 10.11
CA LEU A 24 0.06 -7.76 10.22
C LEU A 24 0.61 -7.01 9.00
N ILE A 25 -0.22 -6.15 8.42
CA ILE A 25 0.23 -5.24 7.36
C ILE A 25 1.20 -4.23 7.99
N THR A 26 2.44 -4.17 7.56
CA THR A 26 3.42 -3.19 8.06
C THR A 26 3.65 -2.05 7.09
N TYR A 27 3.33 -2.26 5.81
CA TYR A 27 3.56 -1.28 4.76
C TYR A 27 2.38 -1.18 3.79
N VAL A 28 2.00 0.05 3.44
CA VAL A 28 0.90 0.34 2.51
C VAL A 28 1.38 1.36 1.50
N VAL A 29 0.97 1.16 0.26
CA VAL A 29 1.26 2.04 -0.86
C VAL A 29 -0.04 2.43 -1.52
N TYR A 30 -0.19 3.72 -1.77
CA TYR A 30 -1.24 4.25 -2.63
C TYR A 30 -0.60 4.83 -3.89
N ASP A 31 -0.77 4.13 -5.01
CA ASP A 31 -0.18 4.48 -6.29
C ASP A 31 -0.83 5.73 -6.90
N GLU A 32 -0.17 6.34 -7.89
CA GLU A 32 -0.69 7.46 -8.66
C GLU A 32 -1.91 7.08 -9.53
N ASP A 33 -2.06 5.81 -9.90
CA ASP A 33 -3.26 5.28 -10.57
C ASP A 33 -4.46 5.13 -9.61
N GLY A 34 -4.21 5.25 -8.31
CA GLY A 34 -5.20 5.04 -7.27
C GLY A 34 -5.37 3.56 -6.89
N ASP A 35 -4.39 2.71 -7.19
CA ASP A 35 -4.34 1.34 -6.67
C ASP A 35 -3.71 1.30 -5.27
N TRP A 36 -4.29 0.47 -4.42
CA TRP A 36 -3.76 0.23 -3.07
C TRP A 36 -3.01 -1.09 -3.02
N GLN A 37 -1.80 -1.06 -2.46
CA GLN A 37 -0.97 -2.25 -2.29
C GLN A 37 -0.54 -2.35 -0.83
N PHE A 38 -0.70 -3.53 -0.26
CA PHE A 38 -0.45 -3.82 1.15
C PHE A 38 0.59 -4.92 1.26
N PHE A 39 1.56 -4.70 2.13
CA PHE A 39 2.69 -5.59 2.35
C PHE A 39 2.87 -5.86 3.84
N SER A 40 3.21 -7.11 4.14
CA SER A 40 3.63 -7.58 5.47
C SER A 40 5.15 -7.55 5.58
N ASP A 41 5.67 -7.54 6.82
CA ASP A 41 7.11 -7.63 7.11
C ASP A 41 7.70 -9.00 6.77
N GLU A 42 6.84 -10.00 6.53
CA GLU A 42 7.22 -11.36 6.17
C GLU A 42 7.74 -11.46 4.73
N ASP A 43 8.74 -12.32 4.49
CA ASP A 43 9.26 -12.63 3.16
C ASP A 43 8.15 -13.24 2.26
N PHE A 44 7.49 -12.40 1.47
CA PHE A 44 6.54 -12.85 0.46
C PHE A 44 7.21 -12.93 -0.92
N THR A 45 6.71 -13.84 -1.74
CA THR A 45 7.08 -13.93 -3.16
C THR A 45 5.95 -13.36 -4.02
N GLU A 46 6.28 -12.86 -5.20
CA GLU A 46 5.30 -12.28 -6.14
C GLU A 46 4.15 -13.24 -6.49
N SER A 47 4.40 -14.56 -6.41
CA SER A 47 3.38 -15.61 -6.62
C SER A 47 2.29 -15.65 -5.56
N ASP A 48 2.51 -14.99 -4.42
CA ASP A 48 1.58 -14.96 -3.30
C ASP A 48 0.70 -13.71 -3.28
N ALA A 49 0.93 -12.77 -4.20
CA ALA A 49 0.10 -11.59 -4.36
C ALA A 49 -1.35 -11.98 -4.69
N CYS A 50 -2.28 -11.49 -3.88
CA CYS A 50 -3.72 -11.69 -4.01
C CYS A 50 -4.41 -10.34 -4.14
N VAL A 51 -5.51 -10.28 -4.91
CA VAL A 51 -6.34 -9.08 -5.01
C VAL A 51 -7.62 -9.32 -4.24
N VAL A 52 -7.90 -8.44 -3.29
CA VAL A 52 -9.11 -8.46 -2.46
C VAL A 52 -9.85 -7.13 -2.59
N SER A 53 -11.01 -7.04 -1.96
CA SER A 53 -11.80 -5.80 -1.93
C SER A 53 -11.49 -5.01 -0.67
N VAL A 54 -11.58 -3.67 -0.74
CA VAL A 54 -11.43 -2.78 0.44
C VAL A 54 -12.24 -3.27 1.64
N LYS A 55 -13.47 -3.73 1.41
CA LYS A 55 -14.32 -4.27 2.48
C LYS A 55 -13.69 -5.46 3.21
N GLN A 56 -13.17 -6.44 2.47
CA GLN A 56 -12.51 -7.61 3.06
C GLN A 56 -11.29 -7.20 3.88
N MET A 57 -10.52 -6.23 3.37
CA MET A 57 -9.35 -5.71 4.05
C MET A 57 -9.71 -5.03 5.38
N LEU A 58 -10.74 -4.19 5.37
CA LEU A 58 -11.26 -3.52 6.57
C LEU A 58 -11.87 -4.49 7.59
N GLU A 59 -12.49 -5.58 7.12
CA GLU A 59 -13.01 -6.64 8.00
C GLU A 59 -11.87 -7.48 8.64
N LEU A 60 -10.69 -7.53 8.00
CA LEU A 60 -9.50 -8.23 8.50
C LEU A 60 -8.67 -7.38 9.46
N ASP A 61 -8.47 -6.10 9.15
CA ASP A 61 -7.64 -5.19 9.94
C ASP A 61 -8.35 -3.84 10.12
N GLU A 62 -8.81 -3.60 11.35
CA GLU A 62 -9.55 -2.40 11.71
C GLU A 62 -8.65 -1.14 11.74
N SER A 63 -7.34 -1.30 11.87
CA SER A 63 -6.41 -0.17 11.89
C SER A 63 -6.34 0.54 10.54
N LEU A 64 -6.76 -0.12 9.46
CA LEU A 64 -6.92 0.48 8.13
C LEU A 64 -8.01 1.55 8.06
N PHE A 65 -8.97 1.56 8.99
CA PHE A 65 -10.00 2.60 9.04
C PHE A 65 -9.42 4.00 9.30
N SER A 66 -8.33 4.06 10.07
CA SER A 66 -7.66 5.31 10.41
C SER A 66 -6.54 5.68 9.43
N LEU A 67 -6.31 4.86 8.39
CA LEU A 67 -5.25 5.11 7.41
C LEU A 67 -5.69 6.19 6.40
N GLU A 68 -4.88 7.24 6.29
CA GLU A 68 -5.04 8.30 5.31
C GLU A 68 -3.78 8.48 4.44
N LEU A 69 -3.94 8.38 3.12
CA LEU A 69 -2.86 8.55 2.14
C LEU A 69 -3.33 9.37 0.94
N ASN A 70 -2.43 10.14 0.33
CA ASN A 70 -2.68 10.78 -0.97
C ASN A 70 -2.02 9.99 -2.09
N LEU A 71 -2.50 10.19 -3.33
CA LEU A 71 -1.97 9.52 -4.52
C LEU A 71 -0.45 9.67 -4.59
N GLY A 72 0.27 8.56 -4.75
CA GLY A 72 1.73 8.52 -4.74
C GLY A 72 2.37 8.61 -3.34
N GLN A 73 1.63 8.32 -2.27
CA GLN A 73 2.17 8.20 -0.91
C GLN A 73 2.10 6.76 -0.40
N GLY A 74 3.01 6.43 0.52
CA GLY A 74 2.92 5.21 1.31
C GLY A 74 2.69 5.51 2.79
N ALA A 75 2.37 4.49 3.56
CA ALA A 75 2.44 4.50 5.01
C ALA A 75 3.14 3.25 5.51
N GLU A 76 3.82 3.36 6.63
CA GLU A 76 4.39 2.23 7.35
C GLU A 76 3.95 2.27 8.82
N ARG A 77 3.84 1.11 9.46
CA ARG A 77 3.62 1.00 10.90
C ARG A 77 4.53 -0.09 11.46
N SER A 78 4.97 0.10 12.69
CA SER A 78 5.80 -0.88 13.40
C SER A 78 4.99 -2.05 13.95
N ASP A 79 3.73 -1.80 14.34
CA ASP A 79 2.88 -2.78 15.04
C ASP A 79 1.38 -2.53 14.77
N ALA A 80 0.53 -3.48 15.14
CA ALA A 80 -0.95 -3.42 14.99
C ALA A 80 -1.57 -2.14 15.53
N ASP A 81 -1.06 -1.75 16.69
CA ASP A 81 -1.53 -0.68 17.56
C ASP A 81 -0.79 0.64 17.30
N SER A 82 0.31 0.57 16.54
CA SER A 82 1.12 1.74 16.20
C SER A 82 0.42 2.59 15.13
N GLU A 83 0.50 3.91 15.29
CA GLU A 83 -0.06 4.86 14.32
C GLU A 83 0.64 4.75 12.96
N TRP A 84 -0.14 4.80 11.88
CA TRP A 84 0.38 4.81 10.51
C TRP A 84 1.25 6.04 10.25
N GLN A 85 2.51 5.81 9.93
CA GLN A 85 3.47 6.84 9.57
C GLN A 85 3.45 7.03 8.06
N THR A 86 2.90 8.13 7.59
CA THR A 86 2.89 8.44 6.15
C THR A 86 4.31 8.70 5.66
N VAL A 87 4.76 7.90 4.71
CA VAL A 87 6.03 8.06 4.02
C VAL A 87 5.81 8.59 2.62
N LYS A 88 6.62 9.56 2.21
CA LYS A 88 6.63 9.97 0.80
C LYS A 88 7.35 8.89 0.02
N GLN A 89 6.68 8.31 -0.98
CA GLN A 89 7.43 7.60 -2.00
C GLN A 89 8.38 8.60 -2.64
N LYS A 90 9.69 8.37 -2.49
CA LYS A 90 10.66 9.06 -3.32
C LYS A 90 10.49 8.47 -4.71
N ASN A 91 9.57 9.03 -5.51
CA ASN A 91 9.64 8.91 -6.96
C ASN A 91 10.99 9.49 -7.37
N ASN A 92 12.03 8.68 -7.37
CA ASN A 92 13.30 9.03 -8.00
C ASN A 92 13.12 8.90 -9.52
N ARG A 93 12.16 9.64 -10.10
CA ARG A 93 12.23 10.08 -11.51
C ARG A 93 13.28 11.19 -11.59
N ASN A 94 14.51 10.86 -11.22
CA ASN A 94 15.70 11.51 -11.75
C ASN A 94 16.26 10.57 -12.83
N HIS A 95 15.42 10.18 -13.78
CA HIS A 95 15.94 9.96 -15.12
C HIS A 95 15.86 11.33 -15.81
N SER A 96 16.80 12.21 -15.45
CA SER A 96 17.28 13.21 -16.39
C SER A 96 17.78 12.42 -17.60
N PHE A 97 16.90 12.18 -18.57
CA PHE A 97 17.35 12.25 -19.95
C PHE A 97 17.79 13.70 -20.12
N SER A 98 19.06 13.95 -19.84
CA SER A 98 19.72 15.13 -20.36
C SER A 98 19.52 15.06 -21.86
N ASP A 99 18.81 16.05 -22.38
CA ASP A 99 18.96 16.54 -23.74
C ASP A 99 20.44 16.93 -23.86
N ASP A 100 21.29 15.97 -24.21
CA ASP A 100 22.66 16.25 -24.62
C ASP A 100 22.62 16.42 -26.13
N GLU A 101 22.41 17.69 -26.50
CA GLU A 101 22.80 18.30 -27.75
C GLU A 101 24.25 17.88 -28.11
N GLU A 102 24.41 16.83 -28.91
CA GLU A 102 25.69 16.51 -29.55
C GLU A 102 25.70 17.06 -30.99
N ASN A 103 26.16 18.32 -31.07
CA ASN A 103 27.04 18.94 -32.07
C ASN A 103 26.92 18.54 -33.56
#